data_AF-A0A2D6LU76-F1
#
_entry.id   AF-A0A2D6LU76-F1
#
_cell.length_a   1.000
_cell.length_b   1.000
_cell.length_c   1.000
_cell.angle_alpha   90.00
_cell.angle_beta   90.00
_cell.angle_gamma   90.00
#
_symmetry.space_group_name_H-M   'P 1'
#
loop_
_entity.id
_entity.type
_entity.pdbx_description
1 polymer ?
#
loop_
_entity_poly.entity_id
_entity_poly.type
_entity_poly.pdbx_seq_one_letter_code
_entity_poly.pdbx_strand_id
1 'polypeptide(L)'
;MNMVNKILILSFIICIILLIFIFETNNNIKDADACLCTEILSNETFLNNVNKMPSVKNCKNKFNDFESAHLRCIKSLNFDNPEIKMDSLKST
;
A
#
# COMPACT_ATOMS: atom_id res chain seq x y z
N MET A 1 32.53 13.62 26.83
CA MET A 1 31.09 13.87 26.64
C MET A 1 30.37 13.54 27.94
N ASN A 2 29.76 14.54 28.59
CA ASN A 2 29.11 14.38 29.89
C ASN A 2 27.93 13.40 29.80
N MET A 3 27.59 12.74 30.90
CA MET A 3 26.52 11.73 30.97
C MET A 3 25.18 12.29 30.46
N VAL A 4 24.90 13.56 30.74
CA VAL A 4 23.72 14.30 30.26
C VAL A 4 23.70 14.41 28.73
N ASN A 5 24.84 14.70 28.09
CA ASN A 5 24.92 14.80 26.64
C ASN A 5 24.72 13.44 25.96
N LYS A 6 25.16 12.35 26.59
CA LYS A 6 24.90 10.98 26.09
C LYS A 6 23.40 10.64 26.14
N ILE A 7 22.71 11.01 27.22
CA ILE A 7 21.27 10.79 27.38
C ILE A 7 20.47 11.60 26.35
N LEU A 8 20.84 12.87 26.12
CA LEU A 8 20.19 13.71 25.13
C LEU A 8 20.33 13.16 23.70
N ILE A 9 21.51 12.67 23.33
CA ILE A 9 21.74 12.05 22.02
C ILE A 9 20.92 10.77 21.88
N LEU A 10 20.88 9.93 22.92
CA LEU A 10 20.10 8.68 22.89
C LEU A 10 18.60 8.95 22.72
N SER A 11 18.07 9.95 23.44
CA SER A 11 16.68 10.40 23.31
C SER A 11 16.36 10.88 21.89
N PHE A 12 17.27 11.67 21.30
CA PHE A 12 17.10 12.17 19.95
C PHE A 12 17.07 11.04 18.90
N ILE A 13 17.96 10.04 19.04
CA ILE A 13 17.99 8.86 18.17
C ILE A 13 16.69 8.07 18.28
N ILE A 14 16.18 7.85 19.50
CA ILE A 14 14.92 7.12 19.72
C ILE A 14 13.75 7.87 19.07
N CYS A 15 13.68 9.20 19.21
CA CYS A 15 12.65 10.00 18.52
C CYS A 15 12.71 9.85 17.00
N ILE A 16 13.92 9.86 16.40
CA ILE A 16 14.07 9.65 14.95
C ILE A 16 13.57 8.27 14.55
N ILE A 17 13.94 7.22 15.29
CA ILE A 17 13.52 5.85 15.00
C ILE A 17 12.00 5.72 15.07
N LEU A 18 11.36 6.33 16.08
CA LEU A 18 9.90 6.33 16.21
C LEU A 18 9.21 7.05 15.05
N LEU A 19 9.77 8.18 14.60
CA LEU A 19 9.23 8.92 13.44
C LEU A 19 9.31 8.09 12.14
N ILE A 20 10.43 7.40 11.92
CA ILE A 20 10.60 6.51 10.76
C ILE A 20 9.56 5.38 10.80
N PHE A 21 9.41 4.75 11.97
CA PHE A 21 8.49 3.62 12.14
C PHE A 21 7.02 4.00 11.87
N ILE A 22 6.59 5.19 12.32
CA ILE A 22 5.23 5.70 12.06
C ILE A 22 5.04 5.96 10.56
N PHE A 23 6.02 6.54 9.88
CA PHE A 23 5.94 6.81 8.45
C PHE A 23 5.81 5.52 7.62
N GLU A 24 6.55 4.48 8.01
CA GLU A 24 6.57 3.19 7.32
C GLU A 24 5.29 2.38 7.55
N THR A 25 4.77 2.38 8.78
CA THR A 25 3.50 1.71 9.12
C THR A 25 2.32 2.30 8.33
N ASN A 26 2.34 3.63 8.10
CA ASN A 26 1.32 4.30 7.29
C ASN A 26 1.34 3.88 5.83
N ASN A 27 2.44 3.30 5.33
CA ASN A 27 2.53 2.81 3.96
C ASN A 27 1.97 1.40 3.79
N ASN A 28 2.10 0.51 4.78
CA ASN A 28 1.61 -0.88 4.68
C ASN A 28 0.08 -1.00 4.77
N ILE A 29 -0.60 -0.11 5.52
CA ILE A 29 -2.08 -0.06 5.55
C ILE A 29 -2.64 0.41 4.19
N LYS A 30 -1.80 0.92 3.28
CA LYS A 30 -2.25 1.39 1.96
C LYS A 30 -2.55 0.27 0.97
N ASP A 31 -1.96 -0.90 1.17
CA ASP A 31 -1.87 -1.91 0.11
C ASP A 31 -3.04 -2.92 0.11
N ALA A 32 -3.61 -3.24 1.27
CA ALA A 32 -4.80 -4.11 1.38
C ALA A 32 -6.06 -3.44 0.81
N ASP A 33 -6.18 -2.12 0.94
CA ASP A 33 -7.31 -1.35 0.41
C ASP A 33 -7.15 -1.02 -1.09
N ALA A 34 -5.98 -1.22 -1.68
CA ALA A 34 -5.69 -0.81 -3.05
C ALA A 34 -6.58 -1.57 -4.06
N CYS A 35 -6.82 -2.86 -3.84
CA CYS A 35 -7.68 -3.67 -4.70
C CYS A 35 -9.15 -3.26 -4.60
N LEU A 36 -9.65 -3.02 -3.39
CA LEU A 36 -11.01 -2.51 -3.18
C LEU A 36 -11.18 -1.13 -3.83
N CYS A 37 -10.19 -0.24 -3.67
CA CYS A 37 -10.24 1.07 -4.32
C CYS A 37 -10.14 0.97 -5.84
N THR A 38 -9.44 -0.02 -6.39
CA THR A 38 -9.43 -0.29 -7.84
C THR A 38 -10.83 -0.61 -8.34
N GLU A 39 -11.55 -1.51 -7.67
CA GLU A 39 -12.92 -1.85 -8.01
C GLU A 39 -13.86 -0.64 -7.88
N ILE A 40 -13.75 0.11 -6.78
CA ILE A 40 -14.56 1.31 -6.54
C ILE A 40 -14.33 2.37 -7.62
N LEU A 41 -13.07 2.63 -7.98
CA LEU A 41 -12.70 3.63 -8.98
C LEU A 41 -13.03 3.19 -10.41
N SER A 42 -13.19 1.89 -10.67
CA SER A 42 -13.62 1.37 -11.98
C SER A 42 -15.12 1.55 -12.26
N ASN A 43 -15.92 1.84 -11.24
CA ASN A 43 -17.38 1.89 -11.35
C ASN A 43 -17.92 3.33 -11.26
N GLU A 44 -18.39 3.84 -12.39
CA GLU A 44 -18.94 5.19 -12.50
C GLU A 44 -20.14 5.45 -11.56
N THR A 45 -20.93 4.43 -11.25
CA THR A 45 -22.08 4.57 -10.33
C THR A 45 -21.62 4.93 -8.92
N PHE A 46 -20.51 4.34 -8.46
CA PHE A 46 -19.91 4.68 -7.17
C PHE A 46 -19.31 6.09 -7.19
N LEU A 47 -18.63 6.45 -8.29
CA LEU A 47 -18.06 7.79 -8.48
C LEU A 47 -19.13 8.89 -8.47
N ASN A 48 -20.31 8.62 -9.04
CA ASN A 48 -21.44 9.54 -9.05
C ASN A 48 -22.14 9.67 -7.69
N ASN A 49 -21.91 8.72 -6.77
CA ASN A 49 -22.48 8.71 -5.42
C ASN A 49 -21.45 8.97 -4.31
N VAL A 50 -20.33 9.66 -4.63
CA VAL A 50 -19.26 10.00 -3.68
C VAL A 50 -19.77 10.54 -2.33
N ASN A 51 -20.80 11.40 -2.35
CA ASN A 51 -21.33 12.02 -1.14
C ASN A 51 -22.11 11.06 -0.24
N LYS A 52 -22.57 9.93 -0.77
CA LYS A 52 -23.33 8.89 -0.03
C LYS A 52 -22.44 7.74 0.42
N MET A 53 -21.23 7.61 -0.13
CA MET A 53 -20.33 6.48 0.11
C MET A 53 -18.95 7.00 0.55
N PRO A 54 -18.69 7.07 1.88
CA PRO A 54 -17.42 7.52 2.43
C PRO A 54 -16.21 6.75 1.88
N SER A 55 -16.38 5.46 1.57
CA SER A 55 -15.34 4.62 0.98
C SER A 55 -14.85 5.15 -0.37
N VAL A 56 -15.74 5.69 -1.20
CA VAL A 56 -15.38 6.28 -2.51
C VAL A 56 -14.55 7.55 -2.32
N LYS A 57 -14.95 8.40 -1.37
CA LYS A 57 -14.19 9.59 -0.99
C LYS A 57 -12.80 9.23 -0.47
N ASN A 58 -12.71 8.22 0.39
CA ASN A 58 -11.43 7.74 0.90
C ASN A 58 -10.55 7.18 -0.23
N CYS A 59 -11.11 6.40 -1.15
CA CYS A 59 -10.34 5.89 -2.29
C CYS A 59 -9.82 6.99 -3.20
N LYS A 60 -10.61 8.03 -3.51
CA LYS A 60 -10.16 9.21 -4.27
C LYS A 60 -9.07 10.03 -3.55
N ASN A 61 -9.11 10.08 -2.22
CA ASN A 61 -8.07 10.77 -1.45
C ASN A 61 -6.79 9.94 -1.34
N LYS A 62 -6.91 8.60 -1.40
CA LYS A 62 -5.82 7.65 -1.21
C LYS A 62 -5.09 7.34 -2.52
N PHE A 63 -5.80 7.35 -3.65
CA PHE A 63 -5.29 7.09 -5.00
C PHE A 63 -5.78 8.16 -5.96
N ASN A 64 -4.87 8.72 -6.76
CA ASN A 64 -5.18 9.82 -7.69
C ASN A 64 -6.14 9.38 -8.80
N ASP A 65 -6.02 8.12 -9.23
CA ASP A 65 -6.75 7.54 -10.35
C ASP A 65 -6.84 6.01 -10.20
N PHE A 66 -7.58 5.39 -11.12
CA PHE A 66 -7.71 3.94 -11.19
C PHE A 66 -6.36 3.24 -11.37
N GLU A 67 -5.47 3.77 -12.22
CA GLU A 67 -4.20 3.13 -12.58
C GLU A 67 -3.25 3.03 -11.39
N SER A 68 -3.16 4.09 -10.58
CA SER A 68 -2.35 4.11 -9.36
C SER A 68 -2.87 3.14 -8.28
N ALA A 69 -4.20 3.00 -8.16
CA ALA A 69 -4.80 1.99 -7.29
C ALA A 69 -4.54 0.57 -7.80
N HIS A 70 -4.69 0.35 -9.12
CA HIS A 70 -4.51 -0.95 -9.76
C HIS A 70 -3.06 -1.46 -9.64
N LEU A 71 -2.07 -0.59 -9.91
CA LEU A 71 -0.66 -0.94 -9.78
C LEU A 71 -0.28 -1.32 -8.35
N ARG A 72 -0.85 -0.63 -7.35
CA ARG A 72 -0.66 -0.97 -5.93
C ARG A 72 -1.32 -2.30 -5.58
N CYS A 73 -2.53 -2.54 -6.07
CA CYS A 73 -3.22 -3.81 -5.89
C CYS A 73 -2.41 -5.00 -6.43
N ILE A 74 -1.90 -4.89 -7.66
CA ILE A 74 -1.10 -5.97 -8.26
C ILE A 74 0.19 -6.21 -7.45
N LYS A 75 0.84 -5.16 -6.96
CA LYS A 75 2.05 -5.28 -6.15
C LYS A 75 1.81 -5.90 -4.78
N SER A 76 0.60 -5.76 -4.22
CA SER A 76 0.24 -6.31 -2.92
C SER A 76 -0.20 -7.78 -2.99
N LEU A 77 -0.57 -8.25 -4.18
CA LEU A 77 -0.83 -9.65 -4.45
C LEU A 77 0.51 -10.38 -4.65
N ASN A 78 0.84 -11.27 -3.72
CA ASN A 78 1.89 -12.27 -3.95
C ASN A 78 1.37 -13.26 -4.99
N PHE A 79 1.67 -13.02 -6.25
CA PHE A 79 1.47 -14.02 -7.28
C PHE A 79 2.59 -15.04 -7.16
N ASP A 80 2.27 -16.24 -6.68
CA ASP A 80 3.14 -17.38 -6.91
C ASP A 80 3.27 -17.54 -8.42
N ASN A 81 4.48 -17.34 -8.95
CA ASN A 81 4.73 -17.61 -10.36
C ASN A 81 4.33 -19.07 -10.59
N PRO A 82 3.36 -19.35 -11.48
CA PRO A 82 3.00 -20.72 -11.74
C PRO A 82 4.25 -21.46 -12.16
N GLU A 83 4.59 -22.54 -11.46
CA GLU A 83 5.65 -23.42 -11.89
C GLU A 83 5.33 -23.81 -13.33
N ILE A 84 6.13 -23.31 -14.28
CA ILE A 84 6.00 -23.69 -15.68
C ILE A 84 6.41 -25.16 -15.73
N LYS A 85 5.44 -26.07 -15.54
CA LYS A 85 5.60 -27.46 -15.92
C LYS A 85 5.71 -27.46 -17.44
N MET A 86 6.95 -27.43 -17.90
CA MET A 86 7.28 -27.58 -19.31
C MET A 86 6.71 -28.92 -19.73
N ASP A 87 5.59 -28.87 -20.45
CA ASP A 87 4.92 -30.07 -20.91
C ASP A 87 5.89 -30.75 -21.88
N SER A 88 6.47 -31.88 -21.45
CA SER A 88 7.39 -32.69 -22.26
C SER A 88 6.73 -33.23 -23.54
N LEU A 89 5.44 -32.98 -23.72
CA LEU A 89 4.64 -33.27 -24.90
C LEU A 89 4.85 -32.23 -26.01
N LYS A 90 6.11 -31.91 -26.31
CA LYS A 90 6.49 -31.68 -27.71
C LYS A 90 7.30 -32.90 -28.16
N SER A 91 6.51 -33.92 -28.47
CA SER A 91 6.86 -35.15 -29.15
C SER A 91 7.71 -34.92 -30.40
N THR A 92 8.68 -35.84 -30.56
CA THR A 92 9.33 -36.34 -31.78
C THR A 92 10.19 -35.37 -32.60
#